data_AF-A0A3S9QMG9-F1
#
_entry.id   AF-A0A3S9QMG9-F1
#
_cell.length_a   1.000
_cell.length_b   1.000
_cell.length_c   1.000
_cell.angle_alpha   90.00
_cell.angle_beta   90.00
_cell.angle_gamma   90.00
#
_symmetry.space_group_name_H-M   'P 1'
#
loop_
_entity.id
_entity.type
_entity.pdbx_description
1 polymer ?
#
loop_
_entity_poly.entity_id
_entity_poly.type
_entity_poly.pdbx_seq_one_letter_code
_entity_poly.pdbx_strand_id
1 'polypeptide(L)'
;MTSPQMNELLFQATPAKIRHSAHRVESLDTSAPVRVSGNIRLPGGSVLFPIWRIRDDKREIYGGWIDADFAVAVLHAGTARVFRAGDFFPPGSFVEPIENEAAGWELLASSFLCSGIHYGIEADGNLVEVTTTTYPFAVKVKHKRIVAISSDGTRIPIDCYGELAISRPTFVHVYGGFGKSNTSFFSSQIASAWLDQGFNIALVHTRGGAEYGASWHEQAQRHGRALVRCDVEAALRTLHDQRICSPRQTFLHGMSHGALVVASTAMHSPGLANHYVCRVPIATTRNIHLNSLSREWISEYGDPRTSDWDAFMKYEDPIATPVHGSLKGTSWFVSAYIDDEVTPVAHADLLAEKLRANQAELTYYRYCASATHQGASSTQVRQEHSAQLWAYLTTHARHTDTTYATTPAYGDVFREGEER
;
A
#
# COMPACT_ATOMS: atom_id res chain seq x y z
N MET A 1 -33.87 -33.04 18.30
CA MET A 1 -34.36 -31.88 19.06
C MET A 1 -33.15 -31.06 19.52
N THR A 2 -33.01 -29.89 18.88
CA THR A 2 -32.38 -28.62 19.31
C THR A 2 -30.97 -28.59 19.93
N SER A 3 -30.11 -27.87 19.22
CA SER A 3 -28.77 -27.39 19.57
C SER A 3 -28.77 -26.35 20.71
N PRO A 4 -27.65 -26.16 21.43
CA PRO A 4 -27.48 -25.05 22.36
C PRO A 4 -27.08 -23.76 21.62
N GLN A 5 -27.78 -22.68 21.96
CA GLN A 5 -27.65 -21.32 21.42
C GLN A 5 -26.32 -20.68 21.82
N MET A 6 -25.68 -20.01 20.85
CA MET A 6 -24.64 -19.01 21.06
C MET A 6 -25.27 -17.71 21.57
N ASN A 7 -24.69 -17.16 22.64
CA ASN A 7 -25.01 -15.82 23.16
C ASN A 7 -24.62 -14.75 22.14
N GLU A 8 -25.62 -14.10 21.53
CA GLU A 8 -25.48 -12.83 20.83
C GLU A 8 -25.37 -11.68 21.85
N LEU A 9 -24.19 -11.08 21.96
CA LEU A 9 -24.02 -9.75 22.55
C LEU A 9 -24.39 -8.70 21.50
N LEU A 10 -25.68 -8.40 21.40
CA LEU A 10 -26.23 -7.26 20.65
C LEU A 10 -25.77 -5.94 21.30
N PHE A 11 -24.76 -5.29 20.73
CA PHE A 11 -24.52 -3.86 20.97
C PHE A 11 -25.62 -3.06 20.24
N GLN A 12 -26.64 -2.63 20.98
CA GLN A 12 -27.63 -1.66 20.49
C GLN A 12 -26.97 -0.29 20.31
N ALA A 13 -26.61 0.06 19.07
CA ALA A 13 -26.15 1.39 18.72
C ALA A 13 -27.31 2.39 18.78
N THR A 14 -27.22 3.37 19.67
CA THR A 14 -28.18 4.49 19.80
C THR A 14 -27.87 5.56 18.73
N PRO A 15 -28.87 6.14 18.04
CA PRO A 15 -28.63 7.12 16.97
C PRO A 15 -28.08 8.46 17.51
N ALA A 16 -26.98 8.96 16.94
CA ALA A 16 -26.43 10.30 17.23
C ALA A 16 -26.19 11.11 15.94
N LYS A 17 -26.36 12.43 16.02
CA LYS A 17 -26.26 13.38 14.90
C LYS A 17 -24.81 13.60 14.44
N ILE A 18 -24.59 13.56 13.12
CA ILE A 18 -23.31 13.92 12.46
C ILE A 18 -23.16 15.44 12.35
N ARG A 19 -21.96 15.96 12.57
CA ARG A 19 -21.58 17.34 12.23
C ARG A 19 -20.65 17.34 11.02
N HIS A 20 -21.09 17.93 9.92
CA HIS A 20 -20.25 18.15 8.74
C HIS A 20 -19.30 19.33 8.98
N SER A 21 -17.99 19.13 8.77
CA SER A 21 -17.06 20.22 8.47
C SER A 21 -16.81 20.25 6.97
N ALA A 22 -16.68 21.45 6.39
CA ALA A 22 -16.72 21.75 4.95
C ALA A 22 -16.08 20.68 4.04
N HIS A 23 -16.88 20.12 3.12
CA HIS A 23 -16.45 19.16 2.10
C HIS A 23 -16.20 19.87 0.77
N ARG A 24 -15.10 19.55 0.08
CA ARG A 24 -14.89 19.97 -1.31
C ARG A 24 -15.42 18.87 -2.23
N VAL A 25 -16.53 19.15 -2.91
CA VAL A 25 -17.17 18.23 -3.87
C VAL A 25 -16.65 18.58 -5.26
N GLU A 26 -16.00 17.64 -5.95
CA GLU A 26 -15.43 17.87 -7.29
C GLU A 26 -16.39 17.53 -8.46
N SER A 27 -17.58 16.96 -8.24
CA SER A 27 -18.64 16.90 -9.26
C SER A 27 -20.05 16.68 -8.69
N LEU A 28 -21.06 17.13 -9.42
CA LEU A 28 -22.51 16.98 -9.13
C LEU A 28 -23.16 15.79 -9.87
N ASP A 29 -22.36 14.91 -10.45
CA ASP A 29 -22.87 13.75 -11.19
C ASP A 29 -23.28 12.64 -10.21
N THR A 30 -24.55 12.24 -10.25
CA THR A 30 -25.12 11.19 -9.39
C THR A 30 -24.93 9.78 -9.95
N SER A 31 -24.36 9.64 -11.16
CA SER A 31 -24.21 8.36 -11.86
C SER A 31 -22.89 7.63 -11.61
N ALA A 32 -21.94 8.24 -10.89
CA ALA A 32 -20.65 7.63 -10.61
C ALA A 32 -20.21 7.88 -9.15
N PRO A 33 -19.35 7.02 -8.57
CA PRO A 33 -18.72 7.31 -7.30
C PRO A 33 -17.90 8.59 -7.40
N VAL A 34 -18.23 9.55 -6.55
CA VAL A 34 -17.53 10.84 -6.51
C VAL A 34 -16.36 10.73 -5.56
N ARG A 35 -15.16 11.09 -6.02
CA ARG A 35 -14.01 11.22 -5.12
C ARG A 35 -14.27 12.34 -4.13
N VAL A 36 -14.09 12.05 -2.85
CA VAL A 36 -14.28 13.02 -1.77
C VAL A 36 -13.05 13.03 -0.86
N SER A 37 -12.92 14.10 -0.10
CA SER A 37 -11.92 14.24 0.96
C SER A 37 -12.51 15.08 2.08
N GLY A 38 -11.95 14.94 3.29
CA GLY A 38 -12.43 15.64 4.47
C GLY A 38 -12.52 14.68 5.65
N ASN A 39 -13.26 15.09 6.68
CA ASN A 39 -13.41 14.35 7.92
C ASN A 39 -14.90 14.25 8.27
N ILE A 40 -15.40 13.04 8.54
CA ILE A 40 -16.75 12.80 9.03
C ILE A 40 -16.63 12.28 10.46
N ARG A 41 -17.09 13.07 11.44
CA ARG A 41 -17.13 12.64 12.84
C ARG A 41 -18.32 11.71 13.04
N LEU A 42 -18.04 10.50 13.47
CA LEU A 42 -19.03 9.44 13.64
C LEU A 42 -19.61 9.42 15.08
N PRO A 43 -20.81 8.85 15.26
CA PRO A 43 -21.30 8.45 16.58
C PRO A 43 -20.25 7.58 17.29
N GLY A 44 -19.84 7.96 18.50
CA GLY A 44 -18.77 7.26 19.24
C GLY A 44 -17.40 7.94 19.20
N GLY A 45 -17.24 9.03 18.44
CA GLY A 45 -16.07 9.91 18.51
C GLY A 45 -14.94 9.57 17.53
N SER A 46 -15.02 8.46 16.80
CA SER A 46 -14.11 8.16 15.69
C SER A 46 -14.31 9.12 14.51
N VAL A 47 -13.29 9.23 13.67
CA VAL A 47 -13.31 10.05 12.46
C VAL A 47 -13.14 9.15 11.25
N LEU A 48 -14.06 9.26 10.32
CA LEU A 48 -13.94 8.67 8.98
C LEU A 48 -13.27 9.67 8.05
N PHE A 49 -12.25 9.21 7.33
CA PHE A 49 -11.57 9.93 6.25
C PHE A 49 -12.06 9.39 4.91
N PRO A 50 -13.17 9.90 4.35
CA PRO A 50 -13.75 9.38 3.13
C PRO A 50 -12.86 9.66 1.91
N ILE A 51 -12.82 8.70 0.99
CA ILE A 51 -12.11 8.80 -0.29
C ILE A 51 -13.08 8.72 -1.48
N TRP A 52 -14.26 8.14 -1.28
CA TRP A 52 -15.33 8.10 -2.26
C TRP A 52 -16.71 8.24 -1.59
N ARG A 53 -17.68 8.71 -2.37
CA ARG A 53 -19.09 8.80 -1.99
C ARG A 53 -19.97 8.36 -3.15
N ILE A 54 -20.98 7.54 -2.87
CA ILE A 54 -22.13 7.32 -3.74
C ILE A 54 -23.40 7.84 -3.06
N ARG A 55 -24.44 8.06 -3.86
CA ARG A 55 -25.73 8.54 -3.38
C ARG A 55 -26.85 7.83 -4.11
N ASP A 56 -27.91 7.54 -3.39
CA ASP A 56 -29.22 7.25 -3.96
C ASP A 56 -30.28 8.22 -3.40
N ASP A 57 -31.54 8.02 -3.78
CA ASP A 57 -32.66 8.90 -3.43
C ASP A 57 -32.81 9.17 -1.93
N LYS A 58 -32.35 8.26 -1.06
CA LYS A 58 -32.59 8.30 0.38
C LYS A 58 -31.31 8.31 1.22
N ARG A 59 -30.17 7.92 0.65
CA ARG A 59 -28.94 7.61 1.40
C ARG A 59 -27.73 8.30 0.78
N GLU A 60 -26.82 8.76 1.64
CA GLU A 60 -25.44 9.04 1.24
C GLU A 60 -24.54 7.95 1.82
N ILE A 61 -23.67 7.39 1.00
CA ILE A 61 -22.79 6.30 1.41
C ILE A 61 -21.35 6.73 1.13
N TYR A 62 -20.51 6.67 2.16
CA TYR A 62 -19.11 7.08 2.11
C TYR A 62 -18.23 5.88 2.39
N GLY A 63 -17.18 5.70 1.59
CA GLY A 63 -16.10 4.76 1.91
C GLY A 63 -14.81 5.50 2.18
N GLY A 64 -14.05 5.03 3.16
CA GLY A 64 -12.83 5.67 3.61
C GLY A 64 -12.15 4.93 4.74
N TRP A 65 -11.35 5.65 5.50
CA TRP A 65 -10.49 5.07 6.52
C TRP A 65 -10.90 5.50 7.93
N ILE A 66 -10.83 4.56 8.87
CA ILE A 66 -10.87 4.80 10.31
C ILE A 66 -9.70 4.03 10.90
N ASP A 67 -8.69 4.74 11.40
CA ASP A 67 -7.47 4.15 11.98
C ASP A 67 -6.78 3.12 11.08
N ALA A 68 -6.66 3.43 9.78
CA ALA A 68 -6.17 2.54 8.72
C ALA A 68 -6.99 1.26 8.45
N ASP A 69 -8.15 1.08 9.10
CA ASP A 69 -9.17 0.14 8.62
C ASP A 69 -10.06 0.81 7.59
N PHE A 70 -10.34 0.12 6.49
CA PHE A 70 -11.36 0.58 5.57
C PHE A 70 -12.73 0.48 6.23
N ALA A 71 -13.58 1.48 5.99
CA ALA A 71 -14.91 1.55 6.56
C ALA A 71 -15.89 2.16 5.56
N VAL A 72 -17.13 1.71 5.64
CA VAL A 72 -18.26 2.26 4.91
C VAL A 72 -19.24 2.86 5.92
N ALA A 73 -19.58 4.13 5.73
CA ALA A 73 -20.63 4.81 6.49
C ALA A 73 -21.86 5.04 5.60
N VAL A 74 -23.00 4.51 6.03
CA VAL A 74 -24.30 4.71 5.37
C VAL A 74 -25.11 5.71 6.19
N LEU A 75 -25.34 6.89 5.61
CA LEU A 75 -26.14 7.95 6.20
C LEU A 75 -27.56 7.85 5.67
N HIS A 76 -28.51 7.58 6.57
CA HIS A 76 -29.92 7.38 6.24
C HIS A 76 -30.82 7.95 7.34
N ALA A 77 -31.82 8.74 6.97
CA ALA A 77 -32.84 9.29 7.88
C ALA A 77 -32.26 9.98 9.15
N GLY A 78 -31.14 10.68 9.01
CA GLY A 78 -30.47 11.37 10.12
C GLY A 78 -29.66 10.46 11.05
N THR A 79 -29.50 9.19 10.69
CA THR A 79 -28.65 8.21 11.38
C THR A 79 -27.45 7.83 10.50
N ALA A 80 -26.37 7.37 11.13
CA ALA A 80 -25.23 6.77 10.43
C ALA A 80 -24.99 5.36 10.96
N ARG A 81 -24.93 4.39 10.04
CA ARG A 81 -24.41 3.04 10.29
C ARG A 81 -22.99 2.95 9.72
N VAL A 82 -22.10 2.32 10.45
CA VAL A 82 -20.68 2.22 10.08
C VAL A 82 -20.27 0.76 10.09
N PHE A 83 -19.71 0.31 8.98
CA PHE A 83 -19.26 -1.06 8.75
C PHE A 83 -17.76 -1.01 8.51
N ARG A 84 -16.96 -1.66 9.37
CA ARG A 84 -15.49 -1.62 9.30
C ARG A 84 -14.93 -2.96 8.87
N ALA A 85 -13.79 -2.95 8.18
CA ALA A 85 -12.98 -4.13 7.98
C ALA A 85 -12.49 -4.68 9.33
N GLY A 86 -12.55 -6.00 9.50
CA GLY A 86 -12.23 -6.69 10.75
C GLY A 86 -13.42 -6.86 11.69
N ASP A 87 -14.36 -5.91 11.70
CA ASP A 87 -15.58 -5.98 12.53
C ASP A 87 -16.79 -6.53 11.75
N PHE A 88 -17.01 -6.04 10.54
CA PHE A 88 -18.12 -6.43 9.67
C PHE A 88 -17.63 -7.05 8.36
N PHE A 89 -16.75 -6.34 7.63
CA PHE A 89 -16.10 -6.91 6.45
C PHE A 89 -14.93 -7.80 6.89
N PRO A 90 -14.49 -8.76 6.05
CA PRO A 90 -13.27 -9.52 6.32
C PRO A 90 -12.08 -8.61 6.67
N PRO A 91 -11.17 -9.06 7.56
CA PRO A 91 -10.01 -8.26 7.96
C PRO A 91 -9.15 -7.81 6.78
N GLY A 92 -8.76 -6.52 6.82
CA GLY A 92 -7.94 -5.89 5.79
C GLY A 92 -8.65 -5.64 4.46
N SER A 93 -9.97 -5.85 4.36
CA SER A 93 -10.74 -5.56 3.15
C SER A 93 -10.69 -4.09 2.74
N PHE A 94 -10.52 -3.86 1.44
CA PHE A 94 -10.87 -2.62 0.77
C PHE A 94 -12.26 -2.79 0.15
N VAL A 95 -13.10 -1.75 0.21
CA VAL A 95 -14.49 -1.82 -0.26
C VAL A 95 -14.72 -0.78 -1.33
N GLU A 96 -15.23 -1.23 -2.47
CA GLU A 96 -15.50 -0.39 -3.65
C GLU A 96 -16.98 -0.43 -4.00
N PRO A 97 -17.58 0.71 -4.36
CA PRO A 97 -18.92 0.72 -4.92
C PRO A 97 -18.88 0.21 -6.35
N ILE A 98 -19.80 -0.70 -6.69
CA ILE A 98 -19.99 -1.23 -8.03
C ILE A 98 -21.44 -1.04 -8.45
N GLU A 99 -21.66 -0.78 -9.73
CA GLU A 99 -23.00 -0.64 -10.29
C GLU A 99 -23.52 -2.00 -10.73
N ASN A 100 -24.72 -2.36 -10.28
CA ASN A 100 -25.46 -3.53 -10.71
C ASN A 100 -26.74 -3.06 -11.42
N GLU A 101 -26.91 -3.42 -12.69
CA GLU A 101 -28.05 -2.99 -13.52
C GLU A 101 -29.41 -3.34 -12.91
N ALA A 102 -29.51 -4.42 -12.13
CA ALA A 102 -30.77 -4.88 -11.53
C ALA A 102 -31.01 -4.34 -10.10
N ALA A 103 -29.94 -4.07 -9.34
CA ALA A 103 -30.02 -3.74 -7.91
C ALA A 103 -29.56 -2.32 -7.55
N GLY A 104 -29.03 -1.56 -8.52
CA GLY A 104 -28.38 -0.28 -8.27
C GLY A 104 -26.97 -0.46 -7.70
N TRP A 105 -26.59 0.35 -6.69
CA TRP A 105 -25.27 0.25 -6.08
C TRP A 105 -25.14 -0.97 -5.16
N GLU A 106 -24.09 -1.75 -5.39
CA GLU A 106 -23.56 -2.75 -4.45
C GLU A 106 -22.16 -2.33 -3.96
N LEU A 107 -21.69 -3.00 -2.91
CA LEU A 107 -20.34 -2.81 -2.37
C LEU A 107 -19.56 -4.11 -2.51
N LEU A 108 -18.42 -4.06 -3.22
CA LEU A 108 -17.48 -5.16 -3.34
C LEU A 108 -16.39 -5.03 -2.28
N ALA A 109 -16.40 -5.91 -1.29
CA ALA A 109 -15.28 -6.06 -0.36
C ALA A 109 -14.28 -7.08 -0.90
N SER A 110 -13.01 -6.69 -1.02
CA SER A 110 -11.93 -7.61 -1.42
C SER A 110 -10.66 -7.37 -0.61
N SER A 111 -9.81 -8.39 -0.53
CA SER A 111 -8.47 -8.30 0.07
C SER A 111 -7.56 -9.35 -0.53
N PHE A 112 -6.30 -9.40 -0.12
CA PHE A 112 -5.41 -10.49 -0.54
C PHE A 112 -5.93 -11.88 -0.16
N LEU A 113 -6.78 -12.00 0.87
CA LEU A 113 -7.36 -13.26 1.35
C LEU A 113 -8.85 -13.40 1.02
N CYS A 114 -9.46 -12.38 0.42
CA CYS A 114 -10.89 -12.32 0.14
C CYS A 114 -11.10 -12.00 -1.33
N SER A 115 -11.44 -13.01 -2.13
CA SER A 115 -11.64 -12.87 -3.59
C SER A 115 -12.78 -11.96 -4.00
N GLY A 116 -13.76 -11.75 -3.12
CA GLY A 116 -14.82 -10.79 -3.34
C GLY A 116 -16.07 -11.21 -2.58
N ILE A 117 -16.61 -10.29 -1.79
CA ILE A 117 -17.95 -10.39 -1.21
C ILE A 117 -18.74 -9.17 -1.67
N HIS A 118 -19.88 -9.43 -2.29
CA HIS A 118 -20.83 -8.42 -2.72
C HIS A 118 -21.83 -8.15 -1.59
N TYR A 119 -22.01 -6.88 -1.24
CA TYR A 119 -23.00 -6.45 -0.27
C TYR A 119 -24.04 -5.56 -0.94
N GLY A 120 -25.30 -5.94 -0.79
CA GLY A 120 -26.45 -5.12 -1.12
C GLY A 120 -26.75 -4.14 0.01
N ILE A 121 -27.30 -2.98 -0.33
CA ILE A 121 -27.65 -1.93 0.64
C ILE A 121 -29.16 -1.93 0.85
N GLU A 122 -29.61 -2.37 2.02
CA GLU A 122 -31.04 -2.44 2.37
C GLU A 122 -31.65 -1.06 2.64
N ALA A 123 -32.97 -0.96 2.52
CA ALA A 123 -33.70 0.30 2.62
C ALA A 123 -33.49 1.06 3.96
N ASP A 124 -33.12 0.37 5.04
CA ASP A 124 -32.83 0.97 6.34
C ASP A 124 -31.36 1.39 6.54
N GLY A 125 -30.52 1.14 5.53
CA GLY A 125 -29.09 1.41 5.51
C GLY A 125 -28.20 0.25 5.97
N ASN A 126 -28.76 -0.93 6.23
CA ASN A 126 -27.95 -2.14 6.47
C ASN A 126 -27.27 -2.65 5.21
N LEU A 127 -26.20 -3.41 5.43
CA LEU A 127 -25.52 -4.16 4.40
C LEU A 127 -25.85 -5.65 4.57
N VAL A 128 -26.21 -6.30 3.47
CA VAL A 128 -26.49 -7.74 3.43
C VAL A 128 -25.59 -8.39 2.39
N GLU A 129 -24.98 -9.51 2.75
CA GLU A 129 -24.18 -10.30 1.82
C GLU A 129 -25.08 -10.89 0.71
N VAL A 130 -24.74 -10.63 -0.54
CA VAL A 130 -25.48 -11.08 -1.72
C VAL A 130 -24.77 -12.26 -2.36
N THR A 131 -23.46 -12.15 -2.59
CA THR A 131 -22.66 -13.20 -3.21
C THR A 131 -21.27 -13.20 -2.61
N THR A 132 -20.76 -14.40 -2.31
CA THR A 132 -19.39 -14.60 -1.83
C THR A 132 -18.64 -15.51 -2.79
N THR A 133 -17.48 -15.02 -3.23
CA THR A 133 -16.50 -15.81 -3.97
C THR A 133 -15.35 -16.13 -3.04
N THR A 134 -14.94 -17.40 -2.98
CA THR A 134 -13.78 -17.84 -2.19
C THR A 134 -12.67 -18.39 -3.07
N TYR A 135 -11.43 -18.19 -2.64
CA TYR A 135 -10.26 -18.80 -3.24
C TYR A 135 -9.71 -19.89 -2.30
N PRO A 136 -9.58 -21.15 -2.75
CA PRO A 136 -9.10 -22.23 -1.90
C PRO A 136 -7.57 -22.19 -1.83
N PHE A 137 -7.02 -21.39 -0.91
CA PHE A 137 -5.57 -21.32 -0.70
C PHE A 137 -4.98 -22.70 -0.40
N ALA A 138 -3.82 -22.99 -1.01
CA ALA A 138 -3.12 -24.25 -0.86
C ALA A 138 -2.50 -24.42 0.55
N VAL A 139 -2.33 -23.32 1.27
CA VAL A 139 -1.75 -23.27 2.61
C VAL A 139 -2.62 -22.41 3.53
N LYS A 140 -2.39 -22.51 4.84
CA LYS A 140 -3.04 -21.64 5.81
C LYS A 140 -2.49 -20.22 5.67
N VAL A 141 -3.38 -19.27 5.41
CA VAL A 141 -3.08 -17.84 5.33
C VAL A 141 -3.95 -17.07 6.31
N LYS A 142 -3.37 -16.07 6.97
CA LYS A 142 -4.07 -15.22 7.95
C LYS A 142 -3.73 -13.76 7.71
N HIS A 143 -4.62 -12.88 8.14
CA HIS A 143 -4.33 -11.46 8.32
C HIS A 143 -3.94 -11.17 9.77
N LYS A 144 -2.98 -10.26 9.98
CA LYS A 144 -2.66 -9.66 11.27
C LYS A 144 -2.20 -8.23 11.03
N ARG A 145 -2.79 -7.26 11.75
CA ARG A 145 -2.24 -5.91 11.82
C ARG A 145 -1.23 -5.79 12.95
N ILE A 146 -0.05 -5.26 12.63
CA ILE A 146 0.95 -4.84 13.61
C ILE A 146 1.18 -3.33 13.50
N VAL A 147 1.92 -2.76 14.45
CA VAL A 147 2.23 -1.34 14.49
C VAL A 147 3.72 -1.16 14.71
N ALA A 148 4.36 -0.42 13.80
CA ALA A 148 5.72 0.08 14.00
C ALA A 148 5.68 1.45 14.68
N ILE A 149 6.75 1.79 15.39
CA ILE A 149 6.95 3.12 15.96
C ILE A 149 8.03 3.81 15.13
N SER A 150 7.64 4.86 14.40
CA SER A 150 8.56 5.68 13.61
C SER A 150 9.52 6.46 14.51
N SER A 151 10.57 7.03 13.92
CA SER A 151 11.65 7.71 14.66
C SER A 151 11.17 8.89 15.52
N ASP A 152 10.02 9.49 15.19
CA ASP A 152 9.37 10.56 15.95
C ASP A 152 8.22 10.09 16.86
N GLY A 153 8.09 8.78 17.08
CA GLY A 153 7.05 8.18 17.91
C GLY A 153 5.72 7.93 17.17
N THR A 154 5.59 8.32 15.91
CA THR A 154 4.38 8.09 15.12
C THR A 154 4.12 6.59 14.96
N ARG A 155 2.88 6.17 15.20
CA ARG A 155 2.45 4.77 15.05
C ARG A 155 2.11 4.50 13.57
N ILE A 156 2.81 3.55 12.96
CA ILE A 156 2.65 3.19 11.55
C ILE A 156 2.00 1.79 11.45
N PRO A 157 0.74 1.69 10.99
CA PRO A 157 0.07 0.40 10.80
C PRO A 157 0.70 -0.42 9.67
N ILE A 158 0.75 -1.73 9.86
CA ILE A 158 1.20 -2.68 8.84
C ILE A 158 0.24 -3.86 8.78
N ASP A 159 -0.42 -4.04 7.65
CA ASP A 159 -1.25 -5.22 7.39
C ASP A 159 -0.39 -6.35 6.84
N CYS A 160 -0.30 -7.44 7.59
CA CYS A 160 0.47 -8.62 7.23
C CYS A 160 -0.47 -9.75 6.84
N TYR A 161 -0.10 -10.50 5.79
CA TYR A 161 -0.85 -11.63 5.25
C TYR A 161 0.07 -12.83 5.05
N GLY A 162 -0.31 -14.02 5.53
CA GLY A 162 0.46 -15.26 5.39
C GLY A 162 0.48 -16.11 6.66
N GLU A 163 1.53 -16.93 6.85
CA GLU A 163 1.77 -17.66 8.10
C GLU A 163 2.80 -16.89 8.94
N LEU A 164 2.28 -15.98 9.74
CA LEU A 164 3.04 -14.90 10.37
C LEU A 164 3.75 -15.31 11.68
N ALA A 165 3.71 -16.60 12.03
CA ALA A 165 4.44 -17.14 13.20
C ALA A 165 5.88 -17.55 12.87
N ILE A 166 6.25 -17.58 11.58
CA ILE A 166 7.57 -18.01 11.10
C ILE A 166 8.11 -17.02 10.07
N SER A 167 9.44 -16.83 10.09
CA SER A 167 10.11 -15.93 9.15
C SER A 167 10.12 -16.53 7.75
N ARG A 168 9.52 -15.81 6.79
CA ARG A 168 9.40 -16.22 5.39
C ARG A 168 9.75 -15.09 4.45
N PRO A 169 10.07 -15.38 3.17
CA PRO A 169 10.05 -14.37 2.12
C PRO A 169 8.80 -13.50 2.21
N THR A 170 9.00 -12.19 2.29
CA THR A 170 7.92 -11.23 2.52
C THR A 170 7.97 -10.12 1.49
N PHE A 171 6.88 -9.98 0.75
CA PHE A 171 6.66 -8.87 -0.18
C PHE A 171 6.11 -7.67 0.60
N VAL A 172 6.95 -6.66 0.80
CA VAL A 172 6.62 -5.44 1.55
C VAL A 172 6.29 -4.33 0.57
N HIS A 173 5.05 -3.87 0.54
CA HIS A 173 4.63 -2.79 -0.35
C HIS A 173 4.58 -1.44 0.36
N VAL A 174 5.14 -0.42 -0.31
CA VAL A 174 5.12 0.98 0.13
C VAL A 174 4.72 1.90 -1.03
N TYR A 175 4.07 3.02 -0.70
CA TYR A 175 3.80 4.11 -1.64
C TYR A 175 4.17 5.45 -1.00
N GLY A 176 3.41 5.90 0.00
CA GLY A 176 3.80 6.98 0.91
C GLY A 176 3.85 8.37 0.30
N GLY A 177 2.83 8.76 -0.48
CA GLY A 177 2.72 10.11 -1.04
C GLY A 177 1.41 10.34 -1.79
N PHE A 178 1.20 11.58 -2.24
CA PHE A 178 0.07 12.04 -3.05
C PHE A 178 -1.33 11.79 -2.43
N GLY A 179 -1.40 11.58 -1.11
CA GLY A 179 -2.64 11.23 -0.43
C GLY A 179 -3.22 9.91 -0.92
N LYS A 180 -2.39 9.00 -1.46
CA LYS A 180 -2.82 7.66 -1.89
C LYS A 180 -2.55 6.66 -0.79
N SER A 181 -3.61 6.05 -0.29
CA SER A 181 -3.53 4.96 0.68
C SER A 181 -3.11 3.67 0.00
N ASN A 182 -2.40 2.81 0.75
CA ASN A 182 -2.16 1.45 0.33
C ASN A 182 -3.42 0.61 0.58
N THR A 183 -3.94 -0.01 -0.47
CA THR A 183 -5.14 -0.86 -0.39
C THR A 183 -4.77 -2.31 -0.66
N SER A 184 -5.47 -3.22 0.01
CA SER A 184 -5.41 -4.63 -0.35
C SER A 184 -6.47 -4.93 -1.42
N PHE A 185 -6.22 -5.94 -2.23
CA PHE A 185 -7.15 -6.39 -3.27
C PHE A 185 -6.87 -7.87 -3.55
N PHE A 186 -7.86 -8.56 -4.12
CA PHE A 186 -7.62 -9.93 -4.55
C PHE A 186 -6.97 -9.98 -5.93
N SER A 187 -5.98 -10.85 -6.06
CA SER A 187 -5.41 -11.23 -7.34
C SER A 187 -5.10 -12.72 -7.32
N SER A 188 -5.72 -13.47 -8.24
CA SER A 188 -5.45 -14.89 -8.40
C SER A 188 -3.98 -15.19 -8.71
N GLN A 189 -3.29 -14.25 -9.36
CA GLN A 189 -1.86 -14.34 -9.63
C GLN A 189 -1.04 -14.16 -8.35
N ILE A 190 -1.36 -13.19 -7.49
CA ILE A 190 -0.69 -13.03 -6.19
C ILE A 190 -0.96 -14.24 -5.30
N ALA A 191 -2.21 -14.70 -5.26
CA ALA A 191 -2.62 -15.85 -4.47
C ALA A 191 -1.81 -17.10 -4.86
N SER A 192 -1.85 -17.49 -6.15
CA SER A 192 -1.19 -18.70 -6.63
C SER A 192 0.34 -18.61 -6.68
N ALA A 193 0.90 -17.47 -7.12
CA ALA A 193 2.34 -17.34 -7.28
C ALA A 193 3.04 -17.09 -5.94
N TRP A 194 2.39 -16.47 -4.95
CA TRP A 194 3.06 -16.02 -3.73
C TRP A 194 2.48 -16.63 -2.45
N LEU A 195 1.21 -16.39 -2.16
CA LEU A 195 0.59 -16.81 -0.89
C LEU A 195 0.47 -18.33 -0.79
N ASP A 196 0.08 -19.01 -1.87
CA ASP A 196 0.04 -20.48 -1.95
C ASP A 196 1.41 -21.14 -1.80
N GLN A 197 2.49 -20.38 -2.03
CA GLN A 197 3.86 -20.84 -1.78
C GLN A 197 4.27 -20.70 -0.31
N GLY A 198 3.40 -20.16 0.55
CA GLY A 198 3.69 -19.92 1.97
C GLY A 198 4.50 -18.65 2.25
N PHE A 199 4.61 -17.75 1.27
CA PHE A 199 5.27 -16.45 1.44
C PHE A 199 4.30 -15.39 1.97
N ASN A 200 4.85 -14.37 2.62
CA ASN A 200 4.06 -13.35 3.30
C ASN A 200 3.94 -12.07 2.46
N ILE A 201 2.91 -11.26 2.73
CA ILE A 201 2.76 -9.89 2.22
C ILE A 201 2.66 -8.95 3.41
N ALA A 202 3.27 -7.77 3.32
CA ALA A 202 3.08 -6.68 4.26
C ALA A 202 2.74 -5.38 3.51
N LEU A 203 1.61 -4.75 3.83
CA LEU A 203 1.25 -3.41 3.38
C LEU A 203 1.59 -2.40 4.47
N VAL A 204 2.47 -1.45 4.18
CA VAL A 204 2.86 -0.43 5.17
C VAL A 204 2.07 0.84 4.93
N HIS A 205 1.30 1.30 5.92
CA HIS A 205 0.48 2.51 5.84
C HIS A 205 1.28 3.73 6.30
N THR A 206 2.35 4.05 5.58
CA THR A 206 3.24 5.17 5.90
C THR A 206 2.50 6.52 5.80
N ARG A 207 3.07 7.55 6.39
CA ARG A 207 2.70 8.94 6.07
C ARG A 207 2.87 9.24 4.59
N GLY A 208 2.21 10.30 4.13
CA GLY A 208 2.06 10.63 2.71
C GLY A 208 0.80 10.04 2.06
N GLY A 209 0.23 8.99 2.64
CA GLY A 209 -1.07 8.43 2.24
C GLY A 209 -2.27 9.19 2.84
N ALA A 210 -3.47 8.59 2.77
CA ALA A 210 -4.71 9.20 3.26
C ALA A 210 -5.41 8.38 4.37
N GLU A 211 -4.74 7.38 4.94
CA GLU A 211 -5.26 6.48 5.98
C GLU A 211 -5.71 7.23 7.25
N TYR A 212 -5.12 8.40 7.52
CA TYR A 212 -5.50 9.30 8.60
C TYR A 212 -5.88 10.71 8.10
N GLY A 213 -6.39 10.79 6.86
CA GLY A 213 -6.84 12.04 6.24
C GLY A 213 -5.73 12.93 5.71
N ALA A 214 -6.09 14.18 5.36
CA ALA A 214 -5.18 15.11 4.68
C ALA A 214 -3.91 15.44 5.49
N SER A 215 -4.01 15.54 6.82
CA SER A 215 -2.84 15.81 7.68
C SER A 215 -1.80 14.68 7.63
N TRP A 216 -2.23 13.44 7.39
CA TRP A 216 -1.33 12.30 7.21
C TRP A 216 -0.46 12.43 5.96
N HIS A 217 -1.04 13.01 4.91
CA HIS A 217 -0.39 13.33 3.65
C HIS A 217 0.50 14.56 3.77
N GLU A 218 -0.07 15.70 4.18
CA GLU A 218 0.56 17.02 4.15
C GLU A 218 1.86 17.08 4.97
N GLN A 219 1.90 16.43 6.13
CA GLN A 219 3.12 16.43 6.97
C GLN A 219 4.31 15.72 6.31
N ALA A 220 4.05 14.87 5.32
CA ALA A 220 5.07 14.11 4.60
C ALA A 220 5.43 14.74 3.25
N GLN A 221 4.95 15.94 2.93
CA GLN A 221 5.32 16.66 1.71
C GLN A 221 6.62 17.46 1.90
N ARG A 222 7.34 17.73 0.80
CA ARG A 222 8.54 18.58 0.76
C ARG A 222 9.59 18.15 1.79
N HIS A 223 10.02 19.00 2.72
CA HIS A 223 10.98 18.61 3.77
C HIS A 223 10.48 17.49 4.68
N GLY A 224 9.16 17.28 4.78
CA GLY A 224 8.56 16.17 5.50
C GLY A 224 8.76 14.80 4.83
N ARG A 225 9.26 14.74 3.59
CA ARG A 225 9.49 13.49 2.84
C ARG A 225 10.35 12.47 3.60
N ALA A 226 11.32 12.95 4.38
CA ALA A 226 12.17 12.11 5.22
C ALA A 226 11.37 11.25 6.22
N LEU A 227 10.18 11.72 6.65
CA LEU A 227 9.29 10.98 7.53
C LEU A 227 8.79 9.68 6.89
N VAL A 228 8.52 9.69 5.58
CA VAL A 228 8.10 8.49 4.85
C VAL A 228 9.19 7.43 4.87
N ARG A 229 10.45 7.82 4.64
CA ARG A 229 11.59 6.91 4.76
C ARG A 229 11.71 6.37 6.19
N CYS A 230 11.60 7.22 7.20
CA CYS A 230 11.63 6.80 8.60
C CYS A 230 10.51 5.78 8.92
N ASP A 231 9.31 5.99 8.37
CA ASP A 231 8.18 5.07 8.54
C ASP A 231 8.46 3.71 7.90
N VAL A 232 9.05 3.68 6.70
CA VAL A 232 9.44 2.44 6.02
C VAL A 232 10.54 1.72 6.82
N GLU A 233 11.58 2.42 7.24
CA GLU A 233 12.67 1.82 8.02
C GLU A 233 12.17 1.23 9.34
N ALA A 234 11.29 1.95 10.06
CA ALA A 234 10.65 1.46 11.26
C ALA A 234 9.77 0.24 10.99
N ALA A 235 9.03 0.24 9.89
CA ALA A 235 8.19 -0.89 9.49
C ALA A 235 9.03 -2.14 9.18
N LEU A 236 10.11 -2.00 8.43
CA LEU A 236 11.02 -3.11 8.11
C LEU A 236 11.64 -3.70 9.38
N ARG A 237 12.18 -2.86 10.28
CA ARG A 237 12.73 -3.32 11.56
C ARG A 237 11.68 -4.05 12.40
N THR A 238 10.46 -3.52 12.46
CA THR A 238 9.36 -4.14 13.20
C THR A 238 8.99 -5.51 12.61
N LEU A 239 8.94 -5.65 11.28
CA LEU A 239 8.71 -6.94 10.62
C LEU A 239 9.81 -7.97 10.97
N HIS A 240 11.06 -7.53 11.08
CA HIS A 240 12.19 -8.37 11.48
C HIS A 240 12.12 -8.78 12.95
N ASP A 241 11.83 -7.83 13.84
CA ASP A 241 11.69 -8.08 15.27
C ASP A 241 10.52 -9.02 15.59
N GLN A 242 9.42 -8.90 14.84
CA GLN A 242 8.27 -9.80 14.92
C GLN A 242 8.51 -11.16 14.23
N ARG A 243 9.69 -11.37 13.64
CA ARG A 243 10.09 -12.59 12.92
C ARG A 243 9.13 -12.96 11.78
N ILE A 244 8.54 -11.97 11.13
CA ILE A 244 7.71 -12.16 9.92
C ILE A 244 8.62 -12.37 8.71
N CYS A 245 9.73 -11.65 8.65
CA CYS A 245 10.85 -11.88 7.72
C CYS A 245 12.18 -11.51 8.36
N SER A 246 13.27 -11.74 7.63
CA SER A 246 14.58 -11.16 7.88
C SER A 246 14.94 -10.19 6.74
N PRO A 247 15.99 -9.34 6.87
CA PRO A 247 16.43 -8.49 5.75
C PRO A 247 16.68 -9.27 4.45
N ARG A 248 17.29 -10.47 4.56
CA ARG A 248 17.56 -11.36 3.43
C ARG A 248 16.30 -11.87 2.73
N GLN A 249 15.20 -12.01 3.49
CA GLN A 249 13.90 -12.48 3.00
C GLN A 249 12.95 -11.31 2.66
N THR A 250 13.40 -10.06 2.76
CA THR A 250 12.56 -8.88 2.53
C THR A 250 12.63 -8.45 1.07
N PHE A 251 11.46 -8.43 0.42
CA PHE A 251 11.23 -7.93 -0.93
C PHE A 251 10.51 -6.58 -0.84
N LEU A 252 11.28 -5.49 -0.78
CA LEU A 252 10.74 -4.14 -0.68
C LEU A 252 10.29 -3.65 -2.07
N HIS A 253 8.99 -3.44 -2.24
CA HIS A 253 8.34 -3.15 -3.49
C HIS A 253 7.63 -1.80 -3.50
N GLY A 254 7.86 -1.05 -4.58
CA GLY A 254 7.17 0.19 -4.89
C GLY A 254 6.99 0.38 -6.38
N MET A 255 5.95 1.12 -6.74
CA MET A 255 5.66 1.54 -8.11
C MET A 255 5.55 3.07 -8.17
N SER A 256 6.01 3.70 -9.25
CA SER A 256 5.94 5.16 -9.40
C SER A 256 6.70 5.87 -8.28
N HIS A 257 6.02 6.75 -7.54
CA HIS A 257 6.47 7.34 -6.29
C HIS A 257 6.91 6.31 -5.24
N GLY A 258 6.20 5.18 -5.12
CA GLY A 258 6.61 4.12 -4.21
C GLY A 258 8.00 3.59 -4.53
N ALA A 259 8.38 3.54 -5.82
CA ALA A 259 9.73 3.12 -6.21
C ALA A 259 10.80 4.18 -5.84
N LEU A 260 10.44 5.47 -5.79
CA LEU A 260 11.29 6.51 -5.21
C LEU A 260 11.54 6.22 -3.73
N VAL A 261 10.49 5.89 -2.97
CA VAL A 261 10.59 5.55 -1.54
C VAL A 261 11.47 4.32 -1.34
N VAL A 262 11.28 3.26 -2.14
CA VAL A 262 12.12 2.05 -2.12
C VAL A 262 13.59 2.40 -2.40
N ALA A 263 13.86 3.12 -3.47
CA ALA A 263 15.22 3.46 -3.86
C ALA A 263 15.89 4.39 -2.83
N SER A 264 15.18 5.41 -2.34
CA SER A 264 15.67 6.31 -1.28
C SER A 264 15.97 5.55 0.01
N THR A 265 15.08 4.64 0.43
CA THR A 265 15.31 3.77 1.60
C THR A 265 16.55 2.90 1.40
N ALA A 266 16.73 2.32 0.21
CA ALA A 266 17.91 1.50 -0.09
C ALA A 266 19.23 2.31 -0.10
N MET A 267 19.20 3.57 -0.55
CA MET A 267 20.40 4.42 -0.51
C MET A 267 20.80 4.76 0.93
N HIS A 268 19.84 4.94 1.85
CA HIS A 268 20.12 5.27 3.25
C HIS A 268 20.39 4.06 4.14
N SER A 269 19.60 3.00 3.94
CA SER A 269 19.53 1.83 4.81
C SER A 269 19.57 0.54 4.00
N PRO A 270 20.65 0.30 3.21
CA PRO A 270 20.73 -0.84 2.29
C PRO A 270 20.63 -2.20 2.99
N GLY A 271 20.92 -2.27 4.29
CA GLY A 271 20.87 -3.50 5.09
C GLY A 271 19.49 -3.92 5.58
N LEU A 272 18.42 -3.16 5.33
CA LEU A 272 17.06 -3.49 5.78
C LEU A 272 16.28 -4.39 4.79
N ALA A 273 16.75 -4.52 3.56
CA ALA A 273 16.18 -5.45 2.58
C ALA A 273 17.27 -5.95 1.63
N ASN A 274 17.07 -7.15 1.08
CA ASN A 274 18.00 -7.72 0.11
C ASN A 274 17.43 -7.74 -1.32
N HIS A 275 16.11 -7.65 -1.45
CA HIS A 275 15.42 -7.65 -2.74
C HIS A 275 14.61 -6.37 -2.89
N TYR A 276 14.92 -5.57 -3.91
CA TYR A 276 14.26 -4.29 -4.18
C TYR A 276 13.53 -4.35 -5.52
N VAL A 277 12.26 -3.96 -5.54
CA VAL A 277 11.41 -4.04 -6.73
C VAL A 277 10.84 -2.66 -7.05
N CYS A 278 11.34 -2.06 -8.12
CA CYS A 278 11.02 -0.71 -8.56
C CYS A 278 10.31 -0.75 -9.92
N ARG A 279 8.99 -0.54 -9.91
CA ARG A 279 8.19 -0.51 -11.14
C ARG A 279 7.89 0.93 -11.57
N VAL A 280 8.04 1.24 -12.85
CA VAL A 280 7.86 2.56 -13.46
C VAL A 280 8.36 3.69 -12.54
N PRO A 281 9.66 3.69 -12.16
CA PRO A 281 10.12 4.46 -11.02
C PRO A 281 10.17 5.96 -11.30
N ILE A 282 9.83 6.77 -10.28
CA ILE A 282 10.40 8.12 -10.17
C ILE A 282 11.77 7.97 -9.53
N ALA A 283 12.85 8.06 -10.30
CA ALA A 283 14.20 7.89 -9.78
C ALA A 283 14.88 9.21 -9.40
N THR A 284 14.47 10.32 -10.00
CA THR A 284 15.04 11.64 -9.74
C THR A 284 13.94 12.69 -9.72
N THR A 285 14.12 13.70 -8.89
CA THR A 285 13.23 14.85 -8.73
C THR A 285 13.76 16.09 -9.44
N ARG A 286 14.98 16.08 -9.98
CA ARG A 286 15.65 17.27 -10.55
C ARG A 286 14.80 18.06 -11.56
N ASN A 287 14.09 17.37 -12.45
CA ASN A 287 13.35 17.98 -13.56
C ASN A 287 11.82 17.88 -13.41
N ILE A 288 11.31 17.70 -12.19
CA ILE A 288 9.86 17.51 -11.97
C ILE A 288 9.00 18.68 -12.47
N HIS A 289 9.56 19.89 -12.52
CA HIS A 289 8.89 21.09 -13.00
C HIS A 289 8.66 21.11 -14.52
N LEU A 290 9.31 20.20 -15.27
CA LEU A 290 9.15 20.04 -16.73
C LEU A 290 8.14 18.95 -17.10
N ASN A 291 7.65 18.18 -16.11
CA ASN A 291 6.71 17.09 -16.33
C ASN A 291 5.29 17.63 -16.59
N SER A 292 4.46 16.86 -17.29
CA SER A 292 3.04 17.18 -17.52
C SER A 292 2.25 17.33 -16.20
N LEU A 293 2.68 16.63 -15.15
CA LEU A 293 2.15 16.70 -13.77
C LEU A 293 2.95 17.64 -12.86
N SER A 294 3.61 18.65 -13.42
CA SER A 294 4.49 19.55 -12.65
C SER A 294 3.80 20.21 -11.46
N ARG A 295 2.51 20.56 -11.54
CA ARG A 295 1.78 21.17 -10.42
C ARG A 295 1.66 20.21 -9.23
N GLU A 296 1.24 18.98 -9.50
CA GLU A 296 1.08 17.92 -8.50
C GLU A 296 2.42 17.55 -7.89
N TRP A 297 3.46 17.41 -8.71
CA TRP A 297 4.80 17.04 -8.27
C TRP A 297 5.48 18.17 -7.48
N ILE A 298 5.30 19.43 -7.88
CA ILE A 298 5.79 20.59 -7.10
C ILE A 298 5.07 20.68 -5.76
N SER A 299 3.77 20.40 -5.71
CA SER A 299 3.04 20.37 -4.45
C SER A 299 3.61 19.31 -3.50
N GLU A 300 3.91 18.13 -4.03
CA GLU A 300 4.41 16.97 -3.27
C GLU A 300 5.87 17.09 -2.82
N TYR A 301 6.78 17.43 -3.73
CA TYR A 301 8.22 17.41 -3.50
C TYR A 301 8.80 18.77 -3.16
N GLY A 302 8.16 19.86 -3.58
CA GLY A 302 8.73 21.21 -3.57
C GLY A 302 9.14 21.67 -4.97
N ASP A 303 9.58 22.91 -5.07
CA ASP A 303 9.90 23.54 -6.36
C ASP A 303 11.40 23.47 -6.66
N PRO A 304 11.84 22.81 -7.75
CA PRO A 304 13.25 22.71 -8.15
C PRO A 304 13.98 24.03 -8.40
N ARG A 305 13.24 25.14 -8.48
CA ARG A 305 13.78 26.47 -8.77
C ARG A 305 14.14 27.25 -7.50
N THR A 306 13.94 26.65 -6.33
CA THR A 306 14.23 27.26 -5.03
C THR A 306 15.66 26.96 -4.57
N SER A 307 16.21 27.82 -3.71
CA SER A 307 17.61 27.73 -3.27
C SER A 307 17.93 26.54 -2.37
N ASP A 308 16.92 25.96 -1.73
CA ASP A 308 17.02 24.79 -0.85
C ASP A 308 16.90 23.46 -1.61
N TRP A 309 16.65 23.50 -2.93
CA TRP A 309 16.42 22.30 -3.73
C TRP A 309 17.60 21.32 -3.77
N ASP A 310 18.83 21.83 -3.83
CA ASP A 310 20.03 20.97 -3.82
C ASP A 310 20.15 20.20 -2.50
N ALA A 311 19.75 20.82 -1.39
CA ALA A 311 19.71 20.15 -0.09
C ALA A 311 18.62 19.07 -0.07
N PHE A 312 17.42 19.37 -0.59
CA PHE A 312 16.36 18.37 -0.75
C PHE A 312 16.83 17.18 -1.60
N MET A 313 17.38 17.42 -2.79
CA MET A 313 17.84 16.34 -3.67
C MET A 313 18.91 15.47 -3.03
N LYS A 314 19.90 16.06 -2.34
CA LYS A 314 20.98 15.31 -1.70
C LYS A 314 20.48 14.24 -0.71
N TYR A 315 19.29 14.43 -0.13
CA TYR A 315 18.72 13.53 0.86
C TYR A 315 17.48 12.75 0.38
N GLU A 316 16.72 13.26 -0.57
CA GLU A 316 15.44 12.63 -0.97
C GLU A 316 15.43 12.08 -2.39
N ASP A 317 16.35 12.53 -3.25
CA ASP A 317 16.47 12.06 -4.63
C ASP A 317 17.37 10.81 -4.71
N PRO A 318 16.86 9.65 -5.15
CA PRO A 318 17.66 8.42 -5.23
C PRO A 318 18.92 8.51 -6.08
N ILE A 319 18.95 9.36 -7.13
CA ILE A 319 20.12 9.56 -7.98
C ILE A 319 21.16 10.45 -7.29
N ALA A 320 20.73 11.54 -6.64
CA ALA A 320 21.66 12.48 -5.98
C ALA A 320 22.16 11.98 -4.62
N THR A 321 21.39 11.16 -3.91
CA THR A 321 21.72 10.65 -2.56
C THR A 321 22.86 9.62 -2.60
N PRO A 322 23.97 9.77 -1.87
CA PRO A 322 25.02 8.74 -1.83
C PRO A 322 24.52 7.44 -1.19
N VAL A 323 25.14 6.31 -1.53
CA VAL A 323 24.86 5.03 -0.85
C VAL A 323 25.54 5.04 0.51
N HIS A 324 24.75 4.98 1.58
CA HIS A 324 25.19 4.91 2.96
C HIS A 324 25.39 3.44 3.38
N GLY A 325 26.44 2.82 2.84
CA GLY A 325 26.75 1.40 3.05
C GLY A 325 27.12 0.73 1.73
N SER A 326 26.55 -0.44 1.47
CA SER A 326 26.83 -1.20 0.24
C SER A 326 25.55 -1.80 -0.33
N LEU A 327 25.32 -1.58 -1.63
CA LEU A 327 24.29 -2.28 -2.42
C LEU A 327 24.83 -3.55 -3.09
N LYS A 328 26.11 -3.85 -2.94
CA LYS A 328 26.75 -5.00 -3.58
C LYS A 328 26.01 -6.30 -3.22
N GLY A 329 25.60 -7.05 -4.23
CA GLY A 329 24.91 -8.34 -4.04
C GLY A 329 23.44 -8.24 -3.62
N THR A 330 22.89 -7.03 -3.43
CA THR A 330 21.44 -6.86 -3.33
C THR A 330 20.80 -7.09 -4.70
N SER A 331 19.65 -7.75 -4.76
CA SER A 331 18.96 -8.02 -6.02
C SER A 331 17.91 -6.96 -6.31
N TRP A 332 17.88 -6.49 -7.55
CA TRP A 332 16.98 -5.44 -8.00
C TRP A 332 16.17 -5.89 -9.22
N PHE A 333 14.86 -5.68 -9.15
CA PHE A 333 13.98 -5.70 -10.31
C PHE A 333 13.59 -4.27 -10.65
N VAL A 334 13.94 -3.81 -11.84
CA VAL A 334 13.49 -2.53 -12.38
C VAL A 334 12.67 -2.79 -13.63
N SER A 335 11.52 -2.12 -13.77
CA SER A 335 10.76 -2.18 -15.02
C SER A 335 10.25 -0.80 -15.41
N ALA A 336 10.29 -0.46 -16.69
CA ALA A 336 9.71 0.77 -17.22
C ALA A 336 9.15 0.56 -18.64
N TYR A 337 8.24 1.44 -19.05
CA TYR A 337 7.72 1.49 -20.41
C TYR A 337 8.30 2.70 -21.12
N ILE A 338 8.66 2.55 -22.41
CA ILE A 338 9.21 3.66 -23.20
C ILE A 338 8.19 4.79 -23.43
N ASP A 339 6.90 4.44 -23.47
CA ASP A 339 5.78 5.35 -23.73
C ASP A 339 5.17 5.94 -22.45
N ASP A 340 5.75 5.66 -21.28
CA ASP A 340 5.25 6.23 -20.01
C ASP A 340 5.58 7.71 -19.91
N GLU A 341 4.57 8.55 -20.10
CA GLU A 341 4.68 10.01 -19.99
C GLU A 341 4.78 10.52 -18.55
N VAL A 342 4.33 9.74 -17.56
CA VAL A 342 4.39 10.13 -16.14
C VAL A 342 5.80 9.92 -15.61
N THR A 343 6.34 8.72 -15.83
CA THR A 343 7.73 8.40 -15.49
C THR A 343 8.50 8.01 -16.74
N PRO A 344 9.06 8.99 -17.48
CA PRO A 344 9.89 8.71 -18.64
C PRO A 344 10.96 7.67 -18.33
N VAL A 345 11.21 6.78 -19.31
CA VAL A 345 12.15 5.65 -19.17
C VAL A 345 13.54 6.05 -18.64
N ALA A 346 13.96 7.30 -18.86
CA ALA A 346 15.19 7.87 -18.32
C ALA A 346 15.31 7.74 -16.78
N HIS A 347 14.21 7.77 -16.02
CA HIS A 347 14.26 7.52 -14.58
C HIS A 347 14.76 6.09 -14.28
N ALA A 348 14.22 5.09 -14.97
CA ALA A 348 14.66 3.71 -14.80
C ALA A 348 16.09 3.50 -15.31
N ASP A 349 16.47 4.14 -16.43
CA ASP A 349 17.82 4.07 -16.98
C ASP A 349 18.86 4.66 -16.00
N LEU A 350 18.58 5.83 -15.39
CA LEU A 350 19.44 6.45 -14.38
C LEU A 350 19.57 5.58 -13.12
N LEU A 351 18.46 5.01 -12.64
CA LEU A 351 18.49 4.11 -11.49
C LEU A 351 19.32 2.86 -11.81
N ALA A 352 19.11 2.25 -12.98
CA ALA A 352 19.86 1.09 -13.44
C ALA A 352 21.37 1.36 -13.53
N GLU A 353 21.77 2.53 -14.03
CA GLU A 353 23.17 2.94 -14.08
C GLU A 353 23.78 3.03 -12.67
N LYS A 354 23.08 3.71 -11.74
CA LYS A 354 23.53 3.82 -10.36
C LYS A 354 23.67 2.47 -9.66
N LEU A 355 22.72 1.57 -9.87
CA LEU A 355 22.74 0.23 -9.29
C LEU A 355 23.93 -0.59 -9.81
N ARG A 356 24.20 -0.54 -11.12
CA ARG A 356 25.38 -1.20 -11.71
C ARG A 356 26.69 -0.63 -11.17
N ALA A 357 26.79 0.69 -11.05
CA ALA A 357 27.96 1.36 -10.48
C ALA A 357 28.24 0.95 -9.03
N ASN A 358 27.21 0.54 -8.29
CA ASN A 358 27.30 0.05 -6.91
C ASN A 358 27.28 -1.48 -6.79
N GLN A 359 27.53 -2.20 -7.90
CA GLN A 359 27.64 -3.67 -7.94
C GLN A 359 26.39 -4.42 -7.44
N ALA A 360 25.20 -3.83 -7.57
CA ALA A 360 23.94 -4.51 -7.32
C ALA A 360 23.60 -5.49 -8.45
N GLU A 361 22.90 -6.57 -8.13
CA GLU A 361 22.44 -7.55 -9.11
C GLU A 361 21.13 -7.08 -9.75
N LEU A 362 21.21 -6.58 -11.00
CA LEU A 362 20.09 -5.93 -11.65
C LEU A 362 19.43 -6.81 -12.72
N THR A 363 18.12 -7.05 -12.55
CA THR A 363 17.21 -7.44 -13.63
C THR A 363 16.41 -6.22 -14.06
N TYR A 364 16.68 -5.71 -15.28
CA TYR A 364 16.01 -4.53 -15.81
C TYR A 364 15.21 -4.84 -17.08
N TYR A 365 13.89 -4.64 -17.01
CA TYR A 365 12.99 -4.73 -18.15
C TYR A 365 12.62 -3.34 -18.69
N ARG A 366 13.12 -3.04 -19.88
CA ARG A 366 12.76 -1.83 -20.65
C ARG A 366 11.75 -2.20 -21.72
N TYR A 367 10.47 -2.03 -21.43
CA TYR A 367 9.37 -2.48 -22.30
C TYR A 367 9.09 -1.51 -23.44
N CYS A 368 9.05 -2.03 -24.67
CA CYS A 368 8.74 -1.26 -25.88
C CYS A 368 7.26 -1.36 -26.32
N ALA A 369 6.42 -2.07 -25.57
CA ALA A 369 5.01 -2.17 -25.88
C ALA A 369 4.29 -0.85 -25.59
N SER A 370 3.28 -0.52 -26.42
CA SER A 370 2.37 0.59 -26.13
C SER A 370 1.80 0.44 -24.73
N ALA A 371 1.93 1.48 -23.93
CA ALA A 371 1.64 1.45 -22.51
C ALA A 371 1.29 2.83 -21.98
N THR A 372 0.73 2.84 -20.77
CA THR A 372 0.62 4.01 -19.93
C THR A 372 1.37 3.75 -18.62
N HIS A 373 1.36 4.71 -17.71
CA HIS A 373 1.87 4.52 -16.36
C HIS A 373 1.24 3.33 -15.60
N GLN A 374 0.04 2.89 -16.00
CA GLN A 374 -0.67 1.75 -15.40
C GLN A 374 -0.26 0.39 -15.98
N GLY A 375 0.56 0.38 -17.03
CA GLY A 375 1.00 -0.82 -17.72
C GLY A 375 0.73 -0.81 -19.21
N ALA A 376 1.07 -1.92 -19.88
CA ALA A 376 0.83 -2.11 -21.31
C ALA A 376 -0.65 -1.93 -21.67
N SER A 377 -0.97 -1.42 -22.85
CA SER A 377 -2.34 -1.22 -23.31
C SER A 377 -3.06 -2.56 -23.60
N SER A 378 -2.31 -3.55 -24.09
CA SER A 378 -2.81 -4.91 -24.31
C SER A 378 -2.90 -5.70 -23.01
N THR A 379 -4.07 -6.28 -22.72
CA THR A 379 -4.28 -7.17 -21.56
C THR A 379 -3.32 -8.35 -21.55
N GLN A 380 -3.08 -8.98 -22.70
CA GLN A 380 -2.16 -10.10 -22.81
C GLN A 380 -0.73 -9.69 -22.44
N VAL A 381 -0.25 -8.56 -22.98
CA VAL A 381 1.09 -8.05 -22.68
C VAL A 381 1.22 -7.66 -21.20
N ARG A 382 0.17 -7.09 -20.59
CA ARG A 382 0.15 -6.84 -19.13
C ARG A 382 0.30 -8.13 -18.33
N GLN A 383 -0.40 -9.20 -18.72
CA GLN A 383 -0.31 -10.50 -18.07
C GLN A 383 1.10 -11.09 -18.20
N GLU A 384 1.74 -10.97 -19.38
CA GLU A 384 3.12 -11.41 -19.61
C GLU A 384 4.12 -10.64 -18.73
N HIS A 385 4.02 -9.32 -18.65
CA HIS A 385 4.91 -8.50 -17.81
C HIS A 385 4.69 -8.79 -16.31
N SER A 386 3.43 -9.00 -15.90
CA SER A 386 3.12 -9.44 -14.54
C SER A 386 3.72 -10.82 -14.24
N ALA A 387 3.61 -11.77 -15.18
CA ALA A 387 4.20 -13.09 -15.03
C ALA A 387 5.73 -13.03 -14.90
N GLN A 388 6.42 -12.14 -15.62
CA GLN A 388 7.86 -11.91 -15.45
C GLN A 388 8.21 -11.41 -14.05
N LEU A 389 7.46 -10.44 -13.52
CA LEU A 389 7.64 -9.94 -12.14
C LEU A 389 7.45 -11.07 -11.12
N TRP A 390 6.36 -11.82 -11.21
CA TRP A 390 6.08 -12.90 -10.25
C TRP A 390 7.06 -14.06 -10.40
N ALA A 391 7.55 -14.37 -11.60
CA ALA A 391 8.61 -15.35 -11.81
C ALA A 391 9.93 -14.91 -11.13
N TYR A 392 10.31 -13.64 -11.28
CA TYR A 392 11.48 -13.08 -10.57
C TYR A 392 11.32 -13.20 -9.05
N LEU A 393 10.20 -12.70 -8.52
CA LEU A 393 9.91 -12.71 -7.09
C LEU A 393 9.98 -14.12 -6.52
N THR A 394 9.24 -15.06 -7.11
CA THR A 394 9.13 -16.44 -6.60
C THR A 394 10.43 -17.20 -6.71
N THR A 395 11.21 -16.96 -7.77
CA THR A 395 12.54 -17.56 -7.92
C THR A 395 13.44 -17.12 -6.78
N HIS A 396 13.58 -15.82 -6.53
CA HIS A 396 14.41 -15.30 -5.43
C HIS A 396 13.90 -15.71 -4.05
N ALA A 397 12.58 -15.76 -3.85
CA ALA A 397 11.96 -16.19 -2.60
C ALA A 397 12.28 -17.66 -2.28
N ARG A 398 12.16 -18.56 -3.25
CA ARG A 398 12.52 -19.98 -3.05
C ARG A 398 14.00 -20.19 -2.74
N HIS A 399 14.89 -19.42 -3.37
CA HIS A 399 16.32 -19.50 -3.08
C HIS A 399 16.67 -19.04 -1.65
N THR A 400 15.98 -18.00 -1.15
CA THR A 400 16.20 -17.49 0.21
C THR A 400 15.59 -18.38 1.30
N ASP A 401 14.46 -19.05 1.01
CA ASP A 401 13.79 -19.96 1.94
C ASP A 401 14.52 -21.32 2.08
N THR A 402 15.03 -21.87 0.97
CA THR A 402 15.71 -23.19 0.95
C THR A 402 17.09 -23.20 1.60
N THR A 403 17.83 -22.09 1.56
CA THR A 403 19.21 -22.06 2.07
C THR A 403 19.30 -22.07 3.60
N TYR A 404 18.21 -21.82 4.34
CA TYR A 404 18.29 -21.49 5.77
C TYR A 404 17.29 -22.21 6.68
N ALA A 405 16.63 -23.28 6.21
CA ALA A 405 16.02 -24.28 7.10
C ALA A 405 17.02 -24.93 8.09
N THR A 406 18.31 -24.56 8.04
CA THR A 406 19.42 -25.15 8.80
C THR A 406 20.31 -24.15 9.58
N THR A 407 20.03 -22.84 9.64
CA THR A 407 20.92 -21.89 10.36
C THR A 407 20.17 -20.98 11.35
N PRO A 408 20.71 -20.68 12.56
CA PRO A 408 20.00 -19.92 13.60
C PRO A 408 19.77 -18.45 13.25
N ALA A 409 18.79 -17.84 13.94
CA ALA A 409 18.26 -16.51 13.68
C ALA A 409 19.24 -15.35 13.93
N TYR A 410 18.95 -14.23 13.26
CA TYR A 410 19.64 -12.93 13.17
C TYR A 410 20.02 -12.21 14.49
N GLY A 411 19.77 -12.82 15.66
CA GLY A 411 19.99 -12.21 16.98
C GLY A 411 21.45 -12.10 17.44
N ASP A 412 22.38 -12.78 16.78
CA ASP A 412 23.77 -12.92 17.28
C ASP A 412 24.79 -11.99 16.60
N VAL A 413 24.41 -11.17 15.61
CA VAL A 413 25.39 -10.45 14.76
C VAL A 413 25.51 -8.94 15.06
N PHE A 414 24.65 -8.35 15.90
CA PHE A 414 24.65 -6.90 16.15
C PHE A 414 24.95 -6.48 17.60
N ARG A 415 25.55 -7.34 18.42
CA ARG A 415 25.89 -7.01 19.83
C ARG A 415 27.35 -6.68 20.14
N GLU A 416 28.26 -6.74 19.16
CA GLU A 416 29.65 -6.33 19.37
C GLU A 416 29.95 -5.08 18.54
N GLY A 417 29.90 -3.90 19.17
CA GLY A 417 30.23 -2.67 18.47
C GLY A 417 29.97 -1.34 19.16
N GLU A 418 29.75 -1.28 20.48
CA GLU A 418 29.79 -0.01 21.24
C GLU A 418 30.40 -0.23 22.62
N GLU A 419 31.72 -0.47 22.65
CA GLU A 419 32.59 -0.08 23.78
C GLU A 419 34.00 0.17 23.23
N ARG A 420 34.32 1.44 22.96
CA ARG A 420 35.63 2.07 23.16
C ARG A 420 35.58 3.57 22.90
#